data_AF-A0A926DV24-F1
#
_entry.id   AF-A0A926DV24-F1
#
_cell.length_a   1.000
_cell.length_b   1.000
_cell.length_c   1.000
_cell.angle_alpha   90.00
_cell.angle_beta   90.00
_cell.angle_gamma   90.00
#
_symmetry.space_group_name_H-M   'P 1'
#
loop_
_entity.id
_entity.type
_entity.pdbx_description
1 polymer ?
#
loop_
_entity_poly.entity_id
_entity_poly.type
_entity_poly.pdbx_seq_one_letter_code
_entity_poly.pdbx_strand_id
1 'polypeptide(L)'
;MYEYKDIFKMHLRVVVIQYRIGHGLTQEAMAELLHISPRAYCAMEQGDYSFSATTFAFFLRLLPPEEVSNFLDQFGNLIEQVEMGNELLPV
;
A
#
# COMPACT_ATOMS: atom_id res chain seq x y z
N MET A 1 -4.37 19.56 -1.68
CA MET A 1 -3.18 18.69 -1.62
C MET A 1 -3.34 17.56 -0.57
N TYR A 2 -4.55 17.02 -0.39
CA TYR A 2 -4.81 15.82 0.44
C TYR A 2 -5.09 14.59 -0.44
N GLU A 3 -5.52 14.83 -1.68
CA GLU A 3 -5.90 13.82 -2.67
C GLU A 3 -4.81 12.79 -2.98
N TYR A 4 -3.59 13.20 -3.38
CA TYR A 4 -2.52 12.23 -3.70
C TYR A 4 -2.09 11.37 -2.52
N LYS A 5 -2.11 11.92 -1.30
CA LYS A 5 -1.77 11.16 -0.10
C LYS A 5 -2.83 10.10 0.19
N ASP A 6 -4.10 10.43 0.01
CA ASP A 6 -5.21 9.51 0.23
C ASP A 6 -5.25 8.41 -0.85
N ILE A 7 -4.99 8.78 -2.12
CA ILE A 7 -4.83 7.83 -3.23
C ILE A 7 -3.67 6.87 -2.95
N PHE A 8 -2.51 7.39 -2.57
CA PHE A 8 -1.35 6.58 -2.24
C PHE A 8 -1.64 5.65 -1.05
N LYS A 9 -2.28 6.16 -0.01
CA LYS A 9 -2.67 5.37 1.18
C LYS A 9 -3.60 4.22 0.80
N MET A 10 -4.60 4.48 -0.04
CA MET A 10 -5.53 3.46 -0.52
C MET A 10 -4.80 2.40 -1.34
N HIS A 11 -4.05 2.82 -2.35
CA HIS A 11 -3.29 1.95 -3.25
C HIS A 11 -2.32 1.06 -2.46
N LEU A 12 -1.50 1.67 -1.61
CA LEU A 12 -0.53 0.95 -0.78
C LEU A 12 -1.19 -0.07 0.14
N ARG A 13 -2.31 0.29 0.79
CA ARG A 13 -3.05 -0.64 1.64
C ARG A 13 -3.54 -1.86 0.85
N VAL A 14 -4.13 -1.65 -0.32
CA VAL A 14 -4.63 -2.74 -1.17
C VAL A 14 -3.50 -3.69 -1.55
N VAL A 15 -2.38 -3.16 -2.07
CA VAL A 15 -1.25 -3.98 -2.51
C VAL A 15 -0.61 -4.75 -1.34
N VAL A 16 -0.47 -4.12 -0.17
CA VAL A 16 0.08 -4.79 1.02
C VAL A 16 -0.82 -5.93 1.51
N ILE A 17 -2.14 -5.72 1.53
CA ILE A 17 -3.10 -6.77 1.91
C ILE A 17 -3.07 -7.92 0.90
N GLN A 18 -3.03 -7.61 -0.40
CA GLN A 18 -2.93 -8.61 -1.46
C GLN A 18 -1.64 -9.43 -1.33
N TYR A 19 -0.51 -8.76 -1.11
CA TYR A 19 0.78 -9.42 -0.86
C TYR A 19 0.67 -10.37 0.33
N ARG A 20 0.13 -9.90 1.47
CA ARG A 20 -0.02 -10.71 2.68
C ARG A 20 -0.85 -11.97 2.43
N ILE A 21 -2.02 -11.81 1.81
CA ILE A 21 -2.95 -12.92 1.52
C ILE A 21 -2.32 -13.89 0.52
N GLY A 22 -1.71 -13.38 -0.56
CA GLY A 22 -1.07 -14.19 -1.60
C GLY A 22 0.09 -15.04 -1.08
N HIS A 23 0.78 -14.57 -0.03
CA HIS A 23 1.86 -15.30 0.63
C HIS A 23 1.41 -16.11 1.86
N GLY A 24 0.11 -16.15 2.18
CA GLY A 24 -0.42 -16.89 3.32
C GLY A 24 0.05 -16.39 4.69
N LEU A 25 0.41 -15.11 4.79
CA LEU A 25 0.99 -14.52 6.00
C LEU A 25 -0.11 -14.10 7.01
N THR A 26 0.16 -14.33 8.30
CA THR A 26 -0.65 -13.73 9.38
C THR A 26 -0.40 -12.22 9.48
N GLN A 27 -1.26 -11.51 10.20
CA GLN A 27 -1.05 -10.08 10.46
C GLN A 27 0.25 -9.84 11.24
N GLU A 28 0.58 -10.72 12.19
CA GLU A 28 1.81 -10.66 12.97
C GLU A 28 3.05 -10.87 12.11
N ALA A 29 3.05 -11.87 11.24
CA ALA A 29 4.18 -12.15 10.34
C ALA A 29 4.41 -10.99 9.36
N MET A 30 3.33 -10.40 8.82
CA MET A 30 3.44 -9.24 7.96
C MET A 30 3.92 -8.00 8.71
N ALA A 31 3.46 -7.80 9.95
CA ALA A 31 3.92 -6.70 10.79
C ALA A 31 5.43 -6.80 11.08
N GLU A 32 5.94 -8.02 11.30
CA GLU A 32 7.37 -8.28 11.50
C GLU A 32 8.20 -7.92 10.26
N LEU A 33 7.79 -8.37 9.07
CA LEU A 33 8.45 -8.02 7.80
C LEU A 33 8.46 -6.51 7.54
N LEU A 34 7.43 -5.82 7.97
CA LEU A 34 7.28 -4.37 7.84
C LEU A 34 7.94 -3.58 8.98
N HIS A 35 8.53 -4.27 9.96
CA HIS A 35 9.16 -3.68 11.16
C HIS A 35 8.24 -2.73 11.93
N ILE A 36 6.98 -3.12 12.10
CA ILE A 36 5.98 -2.39 12.90
C ILE A 36 5.29 -3.32 13.90
N SER A 37 4.57 -2.76 14.86
CA SER A 37 3.78 -3.58 15.78
C SER A 37 2.56 -4.22 15.07
N PRO A 38 2.12 -5.42 15.47
CA PRO A 38 0.89 -6.02 14.94
C PRO A 38 -0.34 -5.11 15.08
N ARG A 39 -0.42 -4.32 16.17
CA ARG A 39 -1.48 -3.33 16.37
C ARG A 39 -1.45 -2.23 15.30
N ALA A 40 -0.27 -1.72 14.97
CA ALA A 40 -0.11 -0.71 13.91
C ALA A 40 -0.47 -1.28 12.54
N TYR A 41 -0.07 -2.53 12.28
CA TYR A 41 -0.44 -3.24 11.05
C TYR A 41 -1.96 -3.43 10.93
N CYS A 42 -2.63 -3.89 11.98
CA CYS A 42 -4.07 -4.09 12.02
C CYS A 42 -4.84 -2.78 11.78
N ALA A 43 -4.44 -1.67 12.42
CA ALA A 43 -5.04 -0.35 12.17
C ALA A 43 -4.81 0.14 10.73
N MET A 44 -3.68 -0.20 10.13
CA MET A 44 -3.39 0.09 8.73
C MET A 44 -4.28 -0.73 7.78
N GLU A 45 -4.49 -2.02 8.05
CA GLU A 45 -5.43 -2.84 7.27
C GLU A 45 -6.87 -2.37 7.39
N GLN A 46 -7.24 -1.64 8.46
CA GLN A 46 -8.56 -1.02 8.63
C GLN A 46 -8.68 0.33 7.92
N GLY A 47 -7.55 0.94 7.54
CA GLY A 47 -7.50 2.25 6.88
C GLY A 47 -7.35 3.42 7.85
N ASP A 48 -7.21 3.17 9.15
CA ASP A 48 -7.09 4.22 10.18
C ASP A 48 -5.67 4.80 10.26
N TYR A 49 -4.68 4.04 9.79
CA TYR A 49 -3.26 4.41 9.87
C TYR A 49 -2.59 4.42 8.49
N SER A 50 -1.63 5.33 8.28
CA SER A 50 -0.82 5.37 7.06
C SER A 50 0.59 4.85 7.34
N PHE A 51 1.21 4.26 6.33
CA PHE A 51 2.62 3.87 6.38
C PHE A 51 3.53 5.08 6.59
N SER A 52 4.60 4.91 7.36
CA SER A 52 5.74 5.81 7.29
C SER A 52 6.56 5.51 6.02
N ALA A 53 7.43 6.45 5.64
CA ALA A 53 8.37 6.22 4.54
C ALA A 53 9.27 4.99 4.78
N THR A 54 9.65 4.73 6.03
CA THR A 54 10.49 3.57 6.40
C THR A 54 9.73 2.26 6.22
N THR A 55 8.48 2.16 6.71
CA THR A 55 7.65 0.97 6.51
C THR A 55 7.37 0.71 5.03
N PHE A 56 7.16 1.77 4.25
CA PHE A 56 7.02 1.65 2.79
C PHE A 56 8.30 1.12 2.12
N ALA A 57 9.47 1.62 2.50
CA ALA A 57 10.75 1.12 1.97
C ALA A 57 10.99 -0.36 2.31
N PHE A 58 10.62 -0.81 3.51
CA PHE A 58 10.65 -2.24 3.86
C PHE A 58 9.71 -3.05 2.98
N PHE A 59 8.48 -2.57 2.76
CA PHE A 59 7.53 -3.24 1.87
C PHE A 59 8.07 -3.38 0.45
N LEU A 60 8.59 -2.30 -0.15
CA LEU A 60 9.18 -2.35 -1.50
C LEU A 60 10.31 -3.37 -1.61
N ARG A 61 11.04 -3.63 -0.52
CA ARG A 61 12.12 -4.63 -0.52
C ARG A 61 11.63 -6.07 -0.46
N LEU A 62 10.37 -6.30 -0.09
CA LEU A 62 9.74 -7.63 -0.16
C LEU A 62 9.31 -7.98 -1.59
N LEU A 63 9.09 -6.97 -2.43
CA LEU A 63 8.61 -7.15 -3.79
C LEU A 63 9.74 -7.49 -4.77
N PRO A 64 9.49 -8.35 -5.77
CA PRO A 64 10.33 -8.46 -6.95
C PRO A 64 10.47 -7.10 -7.67
N PRO A 65 11.58 -6.81 -8.36
CA PRO A 65 11.79 -5.53 -9.06
C PRO A 65 10.67 -5.16 -10.05
N GLU A 66 10.10 -6.16 -10.73
CA GLU A 66 8.96 -5.99 -11.63
C GLU A 66 7.69 -5.56 -10.89
N GLU A 67 7.45 -6.08 -9.70
CA GLU A 67 6.29 -5.70 -8.87
C GLU A 67 6.45 -4.30 -8.27
N VAL A 68 7.68 -3.89 -7.95
CA VAL A 68 7.99 -2.51 -7.55
C VAL A 68 7.66 -1.53 -8.68
N SER A 69 8.07 -1.85 -9.90
CA SER A 69 7.79 -1.00 -11.07
C SER A 69 6.27 -0.94 -11.33
N ASN A 70 5.60 -2.09 -11.33
CA ASN A 70 4.15 -2.17 -11.49
C ASN A 70 3.38 -1.40 -10.40
N PHE A 71 3.84 -1.43 -9.14
CA PHE A 71 3.25 -0.64 -8.06
C PHE A 71 3.28 0.87 -8.37
N LEU A 72 4.43 1.37 -8.85
CA LEU A 72 4.64 2.78 -9.17
C LEU A 72 3.85 3.20 -10.41
N ASP A 73 3.84 2.36 -11.44
CA ASP A 73 3.08 2.59 -12.68
C ASP A 73 1.58 2.66 -12.39
N GLN A 74 1.05 1.74 -11.57
CA GLN A 74 -0.35 1.78 -11.14
C GLN A 74 -0.67 3.04 -10.35
N PHE A 75 0.21 3.48 -9.45
CA PHE A 75 0.02 4.73 -8.73
C PHE A 75 0.03 5.95 -9.66
N GLY A 76 0.95 6.00 -10.63
CA GLY A 76 0.99 7.04 -11.65
C GLY A 76 -0.30 7.11 -12.46
N ASN A 77 -0.80 5.97 -12.93
CA ASN A 77 -2.07 5.89 -13.65
C ASN A 77 -3.27 6.38 -12.80
N LEU A 78 -3.29 6.09 -11.49
CA LEU A 78 -4.32 6.58 -10.59
C LEU A 78 -4.27 8.12 -10.47
N ILE A 79 -3.08 8.70 -10.41
CA ILE A 79 -2.90 10.16 -10.41
C ILE A 79 -3.41 10.77 -11.73
N GLU A 80 -3.00 10.21 -12.87
CA GLU A 80 -3.42 10.71 -14.18
C GLU A 80 -4.94 10.69 -14.34
N GLN A 81 -5.61 9.62 -13.89
CA GLN A 81 -7.07 9.54 -13.93
C GLN A 81 -7.74 10.66 -13.13
N VAL A 82 -7.22 10.95 -11.94
CA VAL A 82 -7.73 12.02 -11.06
C VAL A 82 -7.50 13.39 -11.67
N GLU A 83 -6.32 13.62 -12.24
CA GLU A 83 -6.00 14.89 -12.92
C GLU A 83 -6.85 15.11 -14.18
N MET A 84 -7.23 14.03 -14.87
CA MET A 84 -8.17 14.07 -15.99
C MET A 84 -9.64 14.25 -15.56
N GLY A 85 -9.92 14.29 -14.26
CA GLY A 85 -11.26 14.48 -13.70
C GLY A 85 -12.14 13.23 -13.70
N ASN A 86 -11.55 12.03 -13.84
CA ASN A 86 -12.28 10.78 -13.73
C ASN A 86 -12.51 10.43 -12.25
N GLU A 87 -13.70 9.93 -11.92
CA GLU A 87 -13.94 9.31 -10.61
C GLU A 87 -13.09 8.04 -10.47
N LEU A 88 -12.31 7.96 -9.38
CA LEU A 88 -11.62 6.74 -8.99
C LEU A 88 -12.66 5.66 -8.72
N LEU A 89 -12.64 4.58 -9.51
CA LEU A 89 -13.49 3.43 -9.25
C LEU A 89 -13.11 2.85 -7.87
N PRO A 90 -14.10 2.54 -7.00
CA PRO A 90 -13.80 1.85 -5.76
C PRO A 90 -13.24 0.47 -6.10
N VAL A 91 -12.03 0.21 -5.59
CA VAL A 91 -11.34 -1.09 -5.67
C VAL A 91 -11.93 -2.05 -4.64
#